data_AF-A0A356GN47-F1
#
_entry.id   AF-A0A356GN47-F1
#
_cell.length_a   1.000
_cell.length_b   1.000
_cell.length_c   1.000
_cell.angle_alpha   90.00
_cell.angle_beta   90.00
_cell.angle_gamma   90.00
#
_symmetry.space_group_name_H-M   'P 1'
#
loop_
_entity.id
_entity.type
_entity.pdbx_description
1 polymer ?
#
loop_
_entity_poly.entity_id
_entity_poly.type
_entity_poly.pdbx_seq_one_letter_code
_entity_poly.pdbx_strand_id
1 'polypeptide(L)'
;MLLGVLLAIGLAGSASAATFQFHGDLNNRFMAYTNQGRMFGASETVKTAGVVDKDGVDESWGEIKYRLWVEAATDDGKVKGVYAIELGALRFGNGAGIGGSTRTGGGDFSGDGINVETRWAYTDFQLPGVASKARFTIGLFPFSVNSFVWEETAMGVQYNGTAGPTDLTLAWIRGRENFNNDKDDNLFEDLDALLARVDFKPAEGAKAGVFALYQGRNPGSDENQA
;
A
#
# COMPACT_ATOMS: atom_id res chain seq x y z
N MET A 1 -8.11 6.39 -22.78
CA MET A 1 -7.45 7.37 -21.89
C MET A 1 -6.09 6.91 -21.34
N LEU A 2 -5.83 5.60 -21.17
CA LEU A 2 -4.54 5.10 -20.66
C LEU A 2 -3.33 5.47 -21.55
N LEU A 3 -3.53 5.57 -22.86
CA LEU A 3 -2.48 5.96 -23.81
C LEU A 3 -2.11 7.46 -23.75
N GLY A 4 -3.03 8.31 -23.26
CA GLY A 4 -2.83 9.77 -23.22
C GLY A 4 -1.96 10.23 -22.05
N VAL A 5 -1.96 9.49 -20.94
CA VAL A 5 -1.14 9.80 -19.76
C VAL A 5 0.34 9.47 -20.01
N LEU A 6 0.63 8.43 -20.81
CA LEU A 6 2.00 8.08 -21.23
C LEU A 6 2.62 9.09 -22.21
N LEU A 7 1.80 9.82 -22.97
CA LEU A 7 2.28 10.79 -23.97
C LEU A 7 2.51 12.21 -23.39
N ALA A 8 1.89 12.56 -22.25
CA ALA A 8 1.96 13.90 -21.68
C ALA A 8 3.26 14.18 -20.87
N ILE A 9 4.04 13.16 -20.54
CA ILE A 9 5.33 13.31 -19.83
C ILE A 9 6.48 13.70 -20.81
N GLY A 10 6.24 13.67 -22.12
CA GLY A 10 7.28 13.82 -23.15
C GLY A 10 7.62 15.24 -23.62
N LEU A 11 7.08 16.30 -23.01
CA LEU A 11 7.24 17.67 -23.53
C LEU A 11 7.89 18.63 -22.54
N ALA A 12 9.14 18.34 -22.13
CA ALA A 12 10.23 19.32 -22.00
C ALA A 12 11.44 18.69 -21.30
N GLY A 13 12.55 18.59 -22.02
CA GLY A 13 13.87 18.29 -21.45
C GLY A 13 14.43 16.97 -21.95
N SER A 14 15.52 17.04 -22.73
CA SER A 14 16.49 15.98 -23.08
C SER A 14 15.92 14.58 -23.34
N ALA A 15 16.13 14.07 -24.56
CA ALA A 15 15.92 12.66 -24.91
C ALA A 15 16.59 11.74 -23.87
N SER A 16 15.83 11.38 -22.84
CA SER A 16 16.20 10.52 -21.74
C SER A 16 15.50 9.22 -22.05
N ALA A 17 16.27 8.16 -22.24
CA ALA A 17 15.68 6.87 -22.52
C ALA A 17 14.89 6.44 -21.28
N ALA A 18 13.62 6.07 -21.46
CA ALA A 18 12.81 5.54 -20.37
C ALA A 18 12.97 4.03 -20.31
N THR A 19 13.33 3.50 -19.15
CA THR A 19 13.30 2.07 -18.87
C THR A 19 11.93 1.70 -18.34
N PHE A 20 11.30 0.70 -18.97
CA PHE A 20 10.06 0.11 -18.50
C PHE A 20 10.32 -1.30 -17.97
N GLN A 21 9.86 -1.57 -16.75
CA GLN A 21 9.92 -2.90 -16.16
C GLN A 21 8.52 -3.34 -15.78
N PHE A 22 8.20 -4.59 -16.10
CA PHE A 22 6.97 -5.24 -15.67
C PHE A 22 7.33 -6.33 -14.67
N HIS A 23 6.58 -6.36 -13.57
CA HIS A 23 6.80 -7.28 -12.47
C HIS A 23 5.47 -7.89 -12.03
N GLY A 24 5.55 -9.05 -11.38
CA GLY A 24 4.37 -9.69 -10.81
C GLY A 24 4.67 -10.72 -9.74
N ASP A 25 3.73 -10.86 -8.81
CA ASP A 25 3.61 -11.93 -7.82
C ASP A 25 2.29 -12.67 -8.09
N LEU A 26 2.38 -13.93 -8.53
CA LEU A 26 1.26 -14.74 -8.98
C LEU A 26 0.99 -15.89 -8.01
N ASN A 27 0.24 -15.62 -6.96
CA ASN A 27 -0.06 -16.63 -5.94
C ASN A 27 -1.32 -17.44 -6.30
N ASN A 28 -1.16 -18.75 -6.31
CA ASN A 28 -2.24 -19.72 -6.47
C ASN A 28 -2.22 -20.64 -5.25
N ARG A 29 -3.37 -20.75 -4.56
CA ARG A 29 -3.48 -21.58 -3.37
C ARG A 29 -4.62 -22.56 -3.53
N PHE A 30 -4.33 -23.82 -3.23
CA PHE A 30 -5.33 -24.89 -3.21
C PHE A 30 -5.24 -25.61 -1.88
N MET A 31 -6.41 -25.90 -1.31
CA MET A 31 -6.53 -26.73 -0.13
C MET A 31 -7.46 -27.88 -0.47
N ALA A 32 -7.03 -29.10 -0.17
CA ALA A 32 -7.83 -30.31 -0.31
C ALA A 32 -8.02 -30.93 1.07
N TYR A 33 -9.27 -31.26 1.42
CA TYR A 33 -9.65 -31.94 2.66
C TYR A 33 -9.12 -31.29 3.94
N THR A 34 -9.70 -30.13 4.30
CA THR A 34 -9.50 -29.54 5.64
C THR A 34 -10.76 -29.66 6.49
N ASN A 35 -10.58 -30.09 7.74
CA ASN A 35 -11.62 -30.09 8.78
C ASN A 35 -11.43 -28.96 9.81
N GLN A 36 -10.45 -28.08 9.57
CA GLN A 36 -10.14 -26.98 10.48
C GLN A 36 -10.90 -25.72 10.07
N GLY A 37 -12.16 -25.61 10.51
CA GLY A 37 -13.02 -24.42 10.37
C GLY A 37 -12.39 -23.10 10.84
N ARG A 38 -11.24 -23.16 11.53
CA ARG A 38 -10.44 -22.01 12.01
C ARG A 38 -9.30 -21.57 11.09
N MET A 39 -8.83 -22.38 10.13
CA MET A 39 -7.88 -21.91 9.11
C MET A 39 -8.49 -20.83 8.20
N PHE A 40 -9.81 -20.74 8.16
CA PHE A 40 -10.58 -19.75 7.41
C PHE A 40 -10.61 -18.35 8.05
N GLY A 41 -10.29 -18.23 9.35
CA GLY A 41 -10.17 -16.92 10.00
C GLY A 41 -8.92 -16.12 9.59
N ALA A 42 -7.97 -16.76 8.89
CA ALA A 42 -6.77 -16.12 8.35
C ALA A 42 -6.88 -15.80 6.84
N SER A 43 -8.00 -16.13 6.19
CA SER A 43 -8.31 -15.69 4.83
C SER A 43 -8.93 -14.30 4.89
N GLU A 44 -8.40 -13.35 4.12
CA GLU A 44 -8.92 -11.98 4.04
C GLU A 44 -10.37 -11.90 3.51
N THR A 45 -10.86 -12.99 2.88
CA THR A 45 -12.18 -13.08 2.24
C THR A 45 -13.22 -13.89 3.02
N VAL A 46 -12.83 -14.66 4.06
CA VAL A 46 -13.77 -15.48 4.85
C VAL A 46 -13.95 -14.88 6.24
N LYS A 47 -14.93 -13.98 6.40
CA LYS A 47 -15.26 -13.34 7.70
C LYS A 47 -16.12 -14.19 8.64
N THR A 48 -16.64 -15.31 8.17
CA THR A 48 -17.44 -16.23 8.99
C THR A 48 -16.53 -17.32 9.54
N ALA A 49 -16.30 -17.31 10.85
CA ALA A 49 -15.80 -18.48 11.55
C ALA A 49 -16.80 -19.62 11.29
N GLY A 50 -16.44 -20.59 10.45
CA GLY A 50 -17.24 -21.78 10.25
C GLY A 50 -17.43 -22.47 11.60
N VAL A 51 -18.68 -22.80 11.94
CA VAL A 51 -18.98 -23.63 13.11
C VAL A 51 -18.21 -24.94 12.92
N VAL A 52 -17.40 -25.32 13.91
CA VAL A 52 -16.77 -26.65 13.93
C VAL A 52 -17.89 -27.65 14.11
N ASP A 53 -18.36 -28.25 13.02
CA ASP A 53 -19.37 -29.29 13.06
C ASP A 53 -18.70 -30.61 13.46
N LYS A 54 -19.34 -31.35 14.38
CA LYS A 54 -18.84 -32.63 14.89
C LYS A 54 -18.75 -33.71 13.79
N ASP A 55 -19.50 -33.52 12.70
CA ASP A 55 -19.58 -34.46 11.58
C ASP A 55 -18.57 -34.15 10.46
N GLY A 56 -17.65 -33.20 10.67
CA GLY A 56 -16.53 -32.95 9.77
C GLY A 56 -16.98 -32.47 8.40
N VAL A 57 -17.14 -31.16 8.23
CA VAL A 57 -17.33 -30.62 6.87
C VAL A 57 -15.97 -30.60 6.19
N ASP A 58 -15.63 -31.68 5.49
CA ASP A 58 -14.46 -31.72 4.62
C ASP A 58 -14.66 -30.68 3.51
N GLU A 59 -13.82 -29.65 3.49
CA GLU A 59 -13.88 -28.63 2.43
C GLU A 59 -12.59 -28.62 1.60
N SER A 60 -12.76 -28.41 0.29
CA SER A 60 -11.68 -28.15 -0.66
C SER A 60 -11.94 -26.82 -1.35
N TRP A 61 -10.91 -26.02 -1.54
CA TRP A 61 -11.02 -24.70 -2.16
C TRP A 61 -9.77 -24.30 -2.94
N GLY A 62 -9.97 -23.38 -3.88
CA GLY A 62 -8.91 -22.71 -4.63
C GLY A 62 -9.05 -21.20 -4.50
N GLU A 63 -7.91 -20.50 -4.46
CA GLU A 63 -7.83 -19.05 -4.41
C GLU A 63 -6.69 -18.56 -5.32
N ILE A 64 -6.91 -17.44 -6.01
CA ILE A 64 -5.86 -16.70 -6.71
C ILE A 64 -5.67 -15.32 -6.09
N LYS A 65 -4.41 -14.90 -5.94
CA LYS A 65 -4.05 -13.54 -5.54
C LYS A 65 -2.87 -13.08 -6.38
N TYR A 66 -3.12 -12.13 -7.28
CA TYR A 66 -2.11 -11.65 -8.22
C TYR A 66 -1.82 -10.18 -7.97
N ARG A 67 -0.55 -9.83 -7.85
CA ARG A 67 -0.09 -8.44 -7.82
C ARG A 67 0.76 -8.20 -9.04
N LEU A 68 0.43 -7.17 -9.80
CA LEU A 68 1.16 -6.80 -11.01
C LEU A 68 1.56 -5.34 -10.90
N TRP A 69 2.77 -5.00 -11.29
CA TRP A 69 3.22 -3.61 -11.27
C TRP A 69 4.16 -3.28 -12.42
N VAL A 70 4.11 -2.01 -12.81
CA VAL A 70 5.00 -1.42 -13.80
C VAL A 70 5.83 -0.36 -13.13
N GLU A 71 7.12 -0.35 -13.46
CA GLU A 71 8.02 0.76 -13.17
C GLU A 71 8.44 1.42 -14.49
N ALA A 72 8.28 2.74 -14.57
CA ALA A 72 8.81 3.55 -15.66
C ALA A 72 9.83 4.53 -15.05
N ALA A 73 11.09 4.46 -15.48
CA ALA A 73 12.17 5.27 -14.92
C ALA A 73 13.00 5.93 -16.02
N THR A 74 13.58 7.10 -15.74
CA THR A 74 14.63 7.67 -16.58
C THR A 74 15.86 6.78 -16.53
N ASP A 75 16.60 6.72 -17.64
CA ASP A 75 17.86 5.98 -17.79
C ASP A 75 18.91 6.36 -16.74
N ASP A 76 18.95 7.63 -16.34
CA ASP A 76 19.83 8.13 -15.28
C ASP A 76 19.30 7.87 -13.85
N GLY A 77 18.15 7.20 -13.71
CA GLY A 77 17.54 6.83 -12.43
C GLY A 77 17.07 8.01 -11.57
N LYS A 78 17.04 9.22 -12.13
CA LYS A 78 16.62 10.42 -11.40
C LYS A 78 15.14 10.50 -11.15
N VAL A 79 14.30 9.93 -12.02
CA VAL A 79 12.85 9.91 -11.86
C VAL A 79 12.32 8.51 -12.12
N LYS A 80 11.41 8.04 -11.26
CA LYS A 80 10.72 6.77 -11.38
C LYS A 80 9.24 6.92 -11.03
N GLY A 81 8.36 6.48 -11.92
CA GLY A 81 6.94 6.26 -11.64
C GLY A 81 6.65 4.78 -11.45
N VAL A 82 5.79 4.45 -10.49
CA VAL A 82 5.36 3.07 -10.22
C VAL A 82 3.84 3.03 -10.11
N TYR A 83 3.23 2.04 -10.77
CA TYR A 83 1.80 1.73 -10.61
C TYR A 83 1.59 0.23 -10.46
N ALA A 84 0.82 -0.16 -9.44
CA ALA A 84 0.55 -1.53 -9.09
C ALA A 84 -0.94 -1.78 -8.85
N ILE A 85 -1.39 -2.93 -9.33
CA ILE A 85 -2.73 -3.46 -9.11
C ILE A 85 -2.65 -4.79 -8.37
N GLU A 86 -3.69 -5.09 -7.60
CA GLU A 86 -3.90 -6.38 -6.97
C GLU A 86 -5.26 -6.94 -7.42
N LEU A 87 -5.26 -8.21 -7.83
CA LEU A 87 -6.45 -9.04 -7.84
C LEU A 87 -6.55 -9.70 -6.46
N GLY A 88 -7.49 -9.22 -5.64
CA GLY A 88 -7.59 -9.56 -4.23
C GLY A 88 -8.19 -10.95 -4.00
N ALA A 89 -7.35 -11.91 -3.61
CA ALA A 89 -7.72 -13.21 -3.00
C ALA A 89 -9.06 -13.82 -3.48
N LEU A 90 -9.20 -14.01 -4.80
CA LEU A 90 -10.44 -14.49 -5.42
C LEU A 90 -10.60 -15.99 -5.16
N ARG A 91 -11.57 -16.37 -4.34
CA ARG A 91 -11.89 -17.76 -4.02
C ARG A 91 -12.86 -18.33 -5.05
N PHE A 92 -12.56 -19.53 -5.54
CA PHE A 92 -13.34 -20.16 -6.59
C PHE A 92 -14.75 -20.51 -6.08
N GLY A 93 -15.77 -20.16 -6.84
CA GLY A 93 -17.19 -20.35 -6.49
C GLY A 93 -17.71 -19.43 -5.40
N ASN A 94 -16.93 -18.42 -4.96
CA ASN A 94 -17.37 -17.47 -3.93
C ASN A 94 -17.63 -16.08 -4.53
N GLY A 95 -18.88 -15.61 -4.43
CA GLY A 95 -19.30 -14.27 -4.85
C GLY A 95 -19.23 -13.21 -3.75
N ALA A 96 -18.83 -13.59 -2.53
CA ALA A 96 -18.70 -12.66 -1.41
C ALA A 96 -17.33 -11.98 -1.44
N GLY A 97 -17.35 -10.65 -1.43
CA GLY A 97 -16.15 -9.84 -1.50
C GLY A 97 -15.43 -9.62 -0.19
N ILE A 98 -14.19 -9.12 -0.33
CA ILE A 98 -13.49 -8.46 0.76
C ILE A 98 -14.45 -7.43 1.38
N GLY A 99 -14.71 -7.57 2.69
CA GLY A 99 -15.58 -6.65 3.43
C GLY A 99 -17.06 -7.05 3.57
N GLY A 100 -17.53 -8.17 2.98
CA GLY A 100 -18.92 -8.64 3.15
C GLY A 100 -19.95 -7.95 2.24
N SER A 101 -19.50 -7.24 1.20
CA SER A 101 -20.36 -6.71 0.15
C SER A 101 -20.49 -7.72 -0.99
N THR A 102 -21.72 -7.95 -1.46
CA THR A 102 -22.02 -8.80 -2.63
C THR A 102 -21.59 -8.18 -3.96
N ARG A 103 -21.00 -6.98 -3.94
CA ARG A 103 -20.45 -6.27 -5.11
C ARG A 103 -18.92 -6.31 -5.20
N THR A 104 -18.23 -6.70 -4.12
CA THR A 104 -16.75 -6.71 -4.04
C THR A 104 -16.15 -8.12 -4.12
N GLY A 105 -16.95 -9.11 -4.50
CA GLY A 105 -16.54 -10.51 -4.55
C GLY A 105 -16.51 -11.06 -5.96
N GLY A 106 -15.42 -11.75 -6.26
CA GLY A 106 -15.24 -12.44 -7.53
C GLY A 106 -14.74 -13.86 -7.32
N GLY A 107 -15.11 -14.71 -8.27
CA GLY A 107 -14.88 -16.15 -8.22
C GLY A 107 -16.14 -16.98 -8.44
N ASP A 108 -17.32 -16.37 -8.34
CA ASP A 108 -18.60 -16.96 -8.76
C ASP A 108 -18.80 -16.89 -10.29
N PHE A 109 -19.86 -17.53 -10.79
CA PHE A 109 -20.24 -17.51 -12.19
C PHE A 109 -20.42 -16.08 -12.73
N SER A 110 -20.25 -15.91 -14.04
CA SER A 110 -20.33 -14.63 -14.77
C SER A 110 -19.12 -13.69 -14.59
N GLY A 111 -18.43 -13.70 -13.45
CA GLY A 111 -17.21 -12.89 -13.25
C GLY A 111 -17.48 -11.38 -13.07
N ASP A 112 -18.72 -11.00 -12.72
CA ASP A 112 -19.18 -9.60 -12.63
C ASP A 112 -18.72 -8.85 -11.37
N GLY A 113 -17.81 -9.43 -10.59
CA GLY A 113 -17.28 -8.86 -9.35
C GLY A 113 -16.25 -7.74 -9.58
N ILE A 114 -16.23 -6.75 -8.68
CA ILE A 114 -15.14 -5.78 -8.61
C ILE A 114 -13.97 -6.44 -7.87
N ASN A 115 -12.93 -6.80 -8.63
CA ASN A 115 -11.86 -7.69 -8.16
C ASN A 115 -10.46 -7.07 -8.19
N VAL A 116 -10.34 -5.84 -8.71
CA VAL A 116 -9.07 -5.16 -8.93
C VAL A 116 -8.96 -3.95 -8.02
N GLU A 117 -7.90 -3.90 -7.24
CA GLU A 117 -7.57 -2.81 -6.31
C GLU A 117 -6.24 -2.16 -6.70
N THR A 118 -6.10 -0.84 -6.49
CA THR A 118 -4.80 -0.17 -6.61
C THR A 118 -3.97 -0.48 -5.37
N ARG A 119 -2.80 -1.11 -5.55
CA ARG A 119 -1.95 -1.50 -4.43
C ARG A 119 -0.95 -0.43 -4.03
N TRP A 120 -0.28 0.17 -5.02
CA TRP A 120 0.56 1.36 -4.85
C TRP A 120 0.67 2.13 -6.16
N ALA A 121 0.87 3.44 -6.06
CA ALA A 121 0.88 4.39 -7.16
C ALA A 121 1.67 5.62 -6.71
N TYR A 122 2.93 5.72 -7.10
CA TYR A 122 3.82 6.78 -6.59
C TYR A 122 4.87 7.20 -7.61
N THR A 123 5.45 8.37 -7.37
CA THR A 123 6.65 8.85 -8.07
C THR A 123 7.78 9.01 -7.07
N ASP A 124 8.97 8.63 -7.48
CA ASP A 124 10.21 8.74 -6.72
C ASP A 124 11.25 9.49 -7.55
N PHE A 125 11.84 10.54 -7.00
CA PHE A 125 12.80 11.37 -7.73
C PHE A 125 13.95 11.88 -6.88
N GLN A 126 15.14 11.94 -7.49
CA GLN A 126 16.33 12.58 -6.92
C GLN A 126 16.21 14.10 -6.99
N LEU A 127 16.54 14.77 -5.89
CA LEU A 127 16.63 16.22 -5.84
C LEU A 127 17.67 16.73 -6.85
N PRO A 128 17.27 17.59 -7.81
CA PRO A 128 18.19 18.14 -8.78
C PRO A 128 19.32 18.94 -8.13
N GLY A 129 20.54 18.79 -8.64
CA GLY A 129 21.71 19.53 -8.15
C GLY A 129 22.31 19.03 -6.85
N VAL A 130 21.78 17.95 -6.25
CA VAL A 130 22.36 17.32 -5.06
C VAL A 130 23.12 16.06 -5.45
N ALA A 131 24.42 16.04 -5.16
CA ALA A 131 25.32 14.93 -5.52
C ALA A 131 25.14 13.69 -4.61
N SER A 132 24.74 13.89 -3.35
CA SER A 132 24.39 12.80 -2.45
C SER A 132 22.99 12.27 -2.76
N LYS A 133 22.70 11.04 -2.31
CA LYS A 133 21.35 10.49 -2.36
C LYS A 133 20.43 11.41 -1.57
N ALA A 134 19.43 11.96 -2.22
CA ALA A 134 18.45 12.88 -1.64
C ALA A 134 17.19 12.80 -2.49
N ARG A 135 16.26 11.93 -2.10
CA ARG A 135 15.12 11.54 -2.93
C ARG A 135 13.81 11.82 -2.24
N PHE A 136 12.81 12.21 -3.03
CA PHE A 136 11.43 12.29 -2.59
C PHE A 136 10.61 11.19 -3.24
N THR A 137 9.77 10.53 -2.45
CA THR A 137 8.73 9.62 -2.87
C THR A 137 7.37 10.24 -2.53
N ILE A 138 6.46 10.34 -3.50
CA ILE A 138 5.14 10.97 -3.34
C ILE A 138 4.06 10.06 -3.93
N GLY A 139 2.99 9.80 -3.19
CA GLY A 139 1.83 9.02 -3.63
C GLY A 139 1.47 7.88 -2.67
N LEU A 140 0.90 6.81 -3.20
CA LEU A 140 0.60 5.56 -2.46
C LEU A 140 1.83 4.69 -2.54
N PHE A 141 2.58 4.54 -1.45
CA PHE A 141 3.78 3.71 -1.46
C PHE A 141 3.90 2.82 -0.23
N PRO A 142 4.62 1.69 -0.32
CA PRO A 142 5.00 0.91 0.85
C PRO A 142 5.82 1.77 1.82
N PHE A 143 5.31 1.94 3.03
CA PHE A 143 5.89 2.75 4.09
C PHE A 143 6.12 1.90 5.34
N SER A 144 7.25 2.09 6.01
CA SER A 144 7.56 1.41 7.26
C SER A 144 8.38 2.31 8.16
N VAL A 145 7.97 2.42 9.43
CA VAL A 145 8.83 2.94 10.50
C VAL A 145 9.77 1.83 10.95
N ASN A 146 9.19 0.69 11.30
CA ASN A 146 9.82 -0.62 11.46
C ASN A 146 8.69 -1.68 11.56
N SER A 147 9.04 -2.96 11.43
CA SER A 147 8.08 -4.08 11.39
C SER A 147 7.20 -4.25 12.64
N PHE A 148 7.56 -3.64 13.78
CA PHE A 148 6.82 -3.76 15.04
C PHE A 148 5.92 -2.55 15.34
N VAL A 149 6.23 -1.40 14.75
CA VAL A 149 5.52 -0.13 15.04
C VAL A 149 4.51 0.18 13.96
N TRP A 150 4.93 0.18 12.69
CA TRP A 150 4.06 0.48 11.57
C TRP A 150 4.71 0.08 10.26
N GLU A 151 4.01 -0.77 9.50
CA GLU A 151 4.36 -1.18 8.15
C GLU A 151 3.08 -1.34 7.34
N GLU A 152 2.91 -0.52 6.31
CA GLU A 152 1.68 -0.47 5.51
C GLU A 152 1.93 0.12 4.12
N THR A 153 0.89 0.25 3.31
CA THR A 153 0.92 1.06 2.09
C THR A 153 0.01 2.26 2.29
N ALA A 154 0.60 3.46 2.27
CA ALA A 154 -0.10 4.68 2.67
C ALA A 154 0.15 5.84 1.71
N MET A 155 -0.77 6.79 1.70
CA MET A 155 -0.63 8.07 1.01
C MET A 155 0.36 8.95 1.75
N GLY A 156 1.29 9.58 1.04
CA GLY A 156 2.11 10.60 1.66
C GLY A 156 3.25 11.15 0.82
N VAL A 157 4.20 11.73 1.54
CA VAL A 157 5.47 12.24 1.04
C VAL A 157 6.58 11.72 1.94
N GLN A 158 7.60 11.10 1.36
CA GLN A 158 8.79 10.64 2.07
C GLN A 158 10.03 11.23 1.43
N TYR A 159 10.94 11.74 2.25
CA TYR A 159 12.30 12.11 1.89
C TYR A 159 13.28 11.06 2.42
N ASN A 160 14.22 10.64 1.57
CA ASN A 160 15.36 9.82 1.95
C ASN A 160 16.66 10.51 1.53
N GLY A 161 17.52 10.84 2.49
CA GLY A 161 18.80 11.49 2.29
C GLY A 161 19.96 10.70 2.88
N THR A 162 21.17 10.87 2.34
CA THR A 162 22.41 10.37 2.93
C THR A 162 23.35 11.54 3.21
N ALA A 163 23.86 11.63 4.44
CA ALA A 163 24.80 12.66 4.88
C ALA A 163 25.97 12.02 5.66
N GLY A 164 27.12 11.87 4.99
CA GLY A 164 28.27 11.20 5.59
C GLY A 164 27.95 9.74 5.94
N PRO A 165 28.13 9.30 7.20
CA PRO A 165 27.87 7.91 7.61
C PRO A 165 26.40 7.64 7.98
N THR A 166 25.50 8.61 7.85
CA THR A 166 24.10 8.50 8.27
C THR A 166 23.12 8.60 7.11
N ASP A 167 22.01 7.89 7.24
CA ASP A 167 20.84 8.01 6.38
C ASP A 167 19.72 8.70 7.17
N LEU A 168 19.08 9.70 6.55
CA LEU A 168 17.97 10.46 7.10
C LEU A 168 16.69 10.11 6.34
N THR A 169 15.64 9.75 7.06
CA THR A 169 14.28 9.63 6.52
C THR A 169 13.39 10.66 7.20
N LEU A 170 12.68 11.46 6.40
CA LEU A 170 11.59 12.30 6.87
C LEU A 170 10.33 11.87 6.13
N ALA A 171 9.18 11.76 6.81
CA ALA A 171 7.94 11.45 6.11
C ALA A 171 6.76 12.19 6.71
N TRP A 172 5.83 12.57 5.84
CA TRP A 172 4.47 12.92 6.20
C TRP A 172 3.54 11.93 5.53
N ILE A 173 2.78 11.19 6.34
CA ILE A 173 1.88 10.14 5.90
C ILE A 173 0.47 10.51 6.34
N ARG A 174 -0.47 10.44 5.39
CA ARG A 174 -1.89 10.67 5.64
C ARG A 174 -2.63 9.35 5.63
N GLY A 175 -3.33 9.08 6.73
CA GLY A 175 -4.10 7.86 6.92
C GLY A 175 -5.49 7.97 6.33
N ARG A 176 -6.47 8.36 7.15
CA ARG A 176 -7.87 8.53 6.76
C ARG A 176 -8.27 9.99 6.90
N GLU A 177 -8.81 10.56 5.84
CA GLU A 177 -9.61 11.79 5.89
C GLU A 177 -11.08 11.38 6.07
N ASN A 178 -11.77 11.99 7.03
CA ASN A 178 -13.22 11.92 7.10
C ASN A 178 -13.75 13.34 6.90
N PHE A 179 -14.50 13.56 5.83
CA PHE A 179 -15.25 14.80 5.66
C PHE A 179 -16.48 14.72 6.54
N ASN A 180 -16.54 15.56 7.55
CA ASN A 180 -17.69 15.62 8.43
C ASN A 180 -18.86 16.27 7.68
N ASN A 181 -19.81 15.45 7.23
CA ASN A 181 -21.05 15.94 6.60
C ASN A 181 -22.15 16.23 7.64
N ASP A 182 -21.92 15.93 8.91
CA ASP A 182 -22.88 16.13 9.99
C ASP A 182 -22.22 16.78 11.22
N LYS A 183 -22.70 17.93 11.64
CA LYS A 183 -22.04 18.76 12.67
C LYS A 183 -22.08 18.13 14.06
N ASP A 184 -22.91 17.11 14.25
CA ASP A 184 -23.10 16.41 15.53
C ASP A 184 -22.33 15.08 15.60
N ASP A 185 -21.66 14.68 14.51
CA ASP A 185 -20.89 13.44 14.46
C ASP A 185 -19.45 13.65 14.95
N ASN A 186 -19.11 13.05 16.10
CA ASN A 186 -17.75 12.97 16.66
C ASN A 186 -16.83 12.01 15.87
N LEU A 187 -16.91 12.04 14.54
CA LEU A 187 -16.10 11.18 13.69
C LEU A 187 -14.66 11.68 13.64
N PHE A 188 -13.77 10.76 13.29
CA PHE A 188 -12.32 10.95 13.34
C PHE A 188 -11.86 11.89 12.23
N GLU A 189 -11.69 13.18 12.52
CA GLU A 189 -11.14 14.14 11.55
C GLU A 189 -9.60 14.03 11.48
N ASP A 190 -9.10 13.89 10.25
CA ASP A 190 -7.73 13.79 9.73
C ASP A 190 -6.65 13.12 10.61
N LEU A 191 -6.24 11.91 10.20
CA LEU A 191 -5.05 11.25 10.76
C LEU A 191 -3.81 11.60 9.95
N ASP A 192 -2.95 12.44 10.54
CA ASP A 192 -1.64 12.79 9.99
C ASP A 192 -0.51 12.21 10.84
N ALA A 193 0.50 11.66 10.18
CA ALA A 193 1.70 11.15 10.83
C ALA A 193 2.95 11.84 10.27
N LEU A 194 3.85 12.21 11.18
CA LEU A 194 5.16 12.79 10.88
C LEU A 194 6.25 11.88 11.42
N LEU A 195 7.19 11.50 10.56
CA LEU A 195 8.35 10.69 10.89
C LEU A 195 9.63 11.49 10.69
N ALA A 196 10.53 11.40 11.66
CA ALA A 196 11.95 11.64 11.47
C ALA A 196 12.74 10.42 11.94
N ARG A 197 13.63 9.88 11.10
CA ARG A 197 14.46 8.72 11.41
C ARG A 197 15.88 8.92 10.92
N VAL A 198 16.84 8.53 11.75
CA VAL A 198 18.26 8.52 11.41
C VAL A 198 18.80 7.11 11.60
N ASP A 199 19.37 6.54 10.54
CA ASP A 199 20.08 5.27 10.58
C ASP A 199 21.59 5.50 10.45
N PHE A 200 22.37 4.70 11.17
CA PHE A 200 23.83 4.80 11.20
C PHE A 200 24.49 3.45 11.50
N LYS A 201 25.79 3.38 11.26
CA LYS A 201 26.61 2.18 11.50
C LYS A 201 27.64 2.48 12.59
N PRO A 202 27.34 2.16 13.88
CA PRO A 202 28.23 2.51 14.98
C PRO A 202 29.51 1.68 15.03
N ALA A 203 29.51 0.49 14.42
CA ALA A 203 30.64 -0.41 14.33
C ALA A 203 30.50 -1.31 13.08
N GLU A 204 31.58 -1.98 12.70
CA GLU A 204 31.54 -2.98 11.63
C GLU A 204 30.55 -4.10 11.99
N GLY A 205 29.69 -4.47 11.03
CA GLY A 205 28.63 -5.46 11.24
C GLY A 205 27.41 -4.96 12.04
N ALA A 206 27.44 -3.76 12.61
CA ALA A 206 26.32 -3.20 13.37
C ALA A 206 25.56 -2.14 12.57
N LYS A 207 24.22 -2.18 12.66
CA LYS A 207 23.32 -1.12 12.18
C LYS A 207 22.43 -0.69 13.34
N ALA A 208 22.30 0.60 13.53
CA ALA A 208 21.42 1.18 14.54
C ALA A 208 20.58 2.29 13.90
N GLY A 209 19.41 2.54 14.46
CA GLY A 209 18.52 3.61 14.02
C GLY A 209 17.75 4.19 15.19
N VAL A 210 17.50 5.49 15.14
CA VAL A 210 16.65 6.21 16.09
C VAL A 210 15.57 6.92 15.29
N PHE A 211 14.33 6.88 15.76
CA PHE A 211 13.22 7.55 15.13
C PHE A 211 12.35 8.30 16.14
N ALA A 212 11.71 9.37 15.66
CA ALA A 212 10.61 10.06 16.30
C ALA A 212 9.40 9.98 15.35
N LEU A 213 8.30 9.44 15.85
CA LEU A 213 7.03 9.34 15.15
C LEU A 213 6.00 10.14 15.94
N TYR A 214 5.42 11.15 15.31
CA TYR A 214 4.26 11.87 15.82
C TYR A 214 3.04 11.47 15.00
N GLN A 215 1.94 11.12 15.67
CA GLN A 215 0.66 10.85 15.04
C GLN A 215 -0.37 11.74 15.71
N GLY A 216 -0.89 12.68 14.94
CA GLY A 216 -1.88 13.65 15.38
C GLY A 216 -3.25 13.32 14.80
N ARG A 217 -4.28 13.64 15.57
CA ARG A 217 -5.65 13.75 15.11
C ARG A 217 -6.06 15.20 15.29
N ASN A 218 -6.72 15.79 14.29
CA ASN A 218 -7.32 17.10 14.46
C ASN A 218 -8.84 16.96 14.56
N PRO A 219 -9.44 16.89 15.76
CA PRO A 219 -10.87 17.07 15.87
C PRO A 219 -11.19 18.51 15.44
N GLY A 220 -12.10 18.69 14.48
CA GLY A 220 -12.53 19.99 14.01
C GLY A 220 -12.74 20.97 15.15
N SER A 221 -12.17 22.16 15.01
CA SER A 221 -12.32 23.21 15.99
C SER A 221 -13.79 23.60 16.09
N ASP A 222 -14.39 23.42 17.27
CA ASP A 222 -15.62 24.11 17.69
C ASP A 222 -15.36 25.62 17.85
N GLU A 223 -14.86 26.28 16.81
CA GLU A 223 -14.86 27.74 16.72
C GLU A 223 -16.23 28.18 16.18
N ASN A 224 -17.23 28.23 17.07
CA ASN A 224 -18.30 29.23 17.11
C ASN A 224 -19.38 28.82 18.14
N GLN A 225 -19.12 29.07 19.42
CA GLN A 225 -20.20 29.36 20.37
C GLN A 225 -19.82 30.62 21.18
N ALA A 226 -20.25 31.76 20.66
CA ALA A 226 -20.41 33.01 21.39
C ALA A 226 -21.90 33.38 21.37
#